data_AF-D3FS27-F1
#
_entry.id   AF-D3FS27-F1
#
_cell.length_a   1.000
_cell.length_b   1.000
_cell.length_c   1.000
_cell.angle_alpha   90.00
_cell.angle_beta   90.00
_cell.angle_gamma   90.00
#
_symmetry.space_group_name_H-M   'P 1'
#
loop_
_entity.id
_entity.type
_entity.pdbx_description
1 polymer ?
#
loop_
_entity_poly.entity_id
_entity_poly.type
_entity_poly.pdbx_seq_one_letter_code
_entity_poly.pdbx_strand_id
1 'polypeptide(L)'
;MTETNNLPLPYFKIDRSYDVLQQSNSAFNLFGTVMNLSAIVDQDSLFKSKLLQVNALNIELVLKTSKNPLALFECSIEWFEDTGFLLCAPSNHMIPKLEQLVKEHQKRLASTNFELLEQKEELHALLTKILRLSAPILDIDDHRAVISFFGDLNAGLIKVNTHSLLNRAYEKSYNELLIDFSGVGEITEEGMNQFVKLINQFKFMGMTIGISGIKPDQALDLKKNKIKEDIVFKNSLKHFLNVNKRTTS
;
A
#
# COMPACT_ATOMS: atom_id res chain seq x y z
N MET A 1 -29.79 -50.09 37.53
CA MET A 1 -30.49 -48.88 37.04
C MET A 1 -29.45 -47.78 37.05
N THR A 2 -29.06 -47.31 35.87
CA THR A 2 -27.70 -46.85 35.55
C THR A 2 -27.47 -45.37 35.87
N GLU A 3 -26.49 -45.10 36.75
CA GLU A 3 -26.05 -43.78 37.25
C GLU A 3 -25.44 -42.84 36.17
N THR A 4 -25.47 -43.22 34.89
CA THR A 4 -24.87 -42.48 33.77
C THR A 4 -25.72 -41.33 33.22
N ASN A 5 -26.99 -41.20 33.63
CA ASN A 5 -27.90 -40.17 33.10
C ASN A 5 -27.62 -38.74 33.62
N ASN A 6 -26.84 -38.58 34.69
CA ASN A 6 -26.54 -37.29 35.33
C ASN A 6 -25.10 -36.79 35.09
N LEU A 7 -24.40 -37.32 34.09
CA LEU A 7 -23.07 -36.82 33.74
C LEU A 7 -23.16 -35.35 33.25
N PRO A 8 -22.31 -34.44 33.76
CA PRO A 8 -22.32 -33.02 33.39
C PRO A 8 -21.81 -32.79 31.96
N LEU A 9 -21.22 -33.82 31.34
CA LEU A 9 -20.73 -33.79 29.97
C LEU A 9 -21.67 -34.57 29.01
N PRO A 10 -21.82 -34.10 27.75
CA PRO A 10 -22.52 -34.85 26.72
C PRO A 10 -21.89 -36.21 26.47
N TYR A 11 -22.73 -37.25 26.52
CA TYR A 11 -22.31 -38.63 26.41
C TYR A 11 -23.30 -39.42 25.53
N PHE A 12 -22.74 -40.29 24.69
CA PHE A 12 -23.49 -41.19 23.83
C PHE A 12 -22.96 -42.62 23.97
N LYS A 13 -23.88 -43.57 24.05
CA LYS A 13 -23.61 -45.00 23.86
C LYS A 13 -24.03 -45.35 22.44
N ILE A 14 -23.10 -45.90 21.65
CA ILE A 14 -23.33 -46.21 20.24
C ILE A 14 -22.95 -47.64 19.90
N ASP A 15 -23.45 -48.13 18.76
CA ASP A 15 -22.96 -49.36 18.14
C ASP A 15 -21.92 -49.07 17.03
N ARG A 16 -21.43 -50.14 16.39
CA ARG A 16 -20.46 -50.06 15.27
C ARG A 16 -21.01 -49.34 14.03
N SER A 17 -22.33 -49.23 13.88
CA SER A 17 -23.01 -48.49 12.80
C SER A 17 -23.22 -47.01 13.13
N TYR A 18 -22.73 -46.55 14.29
CA TYR A 18 -22.93 -45.21 14.85
C TYR A 18 -24.39 -44.91 15.24
N ASP A 19 -25.21 -45.95 15.42
CA ASP A 19 -26.57 -45.80 15.94
C ASP A 19 -26.51 -45.60 17.45
N VAL A 20 -27.27 -44.61 17.93
CA VAL A 20 -27.26 -44.19 19.33
C VAL A 20 -28.18 -45.10 20.14
N LEU A 21 -27.57 -45.96 20.95
CA LEU A 21 -28.24 -46.86 21.88
C LEU A 21 -28.72 -46.13 23.14
N GLN A 22 -27.98 -45.11 23.58
CA GLN A 22 -28.32 -44.29 24.75
C GLN A 22 -27.70 -42.90 24.66
N GLN A 23 -28.41 -41.89 25.15
CA GLN A 23 -27.97 -40.49 25.20
C GLN A 23 -28.13 -39.95 26.63
N SER A 24 -27.15 -39.18 27.13
CA SER A 24 -27.25 -38.52 28.45
C SER A 24 -28.17 -37.29 28.41
N ASN A 25 -28.68 -36.85 29.57
CA ASN A 25 -29.51 -35.64 29.66
C ASN A 25 -28.77 -34.38 29.15
N SER A 26 -27.47 -34.26 29.43
CA SER A 26 -26.62 -33.17 28.93
C SER A 26 -26.47 -33.21 27.41
N ALA A 27 -26.34 -34.40 26.82
CA ALA A 27 -26.31 -34.56 25.36
C ALA A 27 -27.68 -34.25 24.72
N PHE A 28 -28.78 -34.69 25.33
CA PHE A 28 -30.13 -34.40 24.86
C PHE A 28 -30.41 -32.89 24.85
N ASN A 29 -30.00 -32.17 25.89
CA ASN A 29 -30.20 -30.73 25.97
C ASN A 29 -29.39 -29.92 24.93
N LEU A 30 -28.26 -30.46 24.46
CA LEU A 30 -27.40 -29.77 23.48
C LEU A 30 -27.70 -30.17 22.02
N PHE A 31 -28.00 -31.44 21.78
CA PHE A 31 -28.13 -32.01 20.43
C PHE A 31 -29.57 -32.41 20.06
N GLY A 32 -30.51 -32.38 21.01
CA GLY A 32 -31.85 -32.94 20.86
C GLY A 32 -31.81 -34.47 20.79
N THR A 33 -32.87 -35.09 20.27
CA THR A 33 -32.93 -36.54 20.04
C THR A 33 -32.03 -36.93 18.88
N VAL A 34 -30.98 -37.72 19.15
CA VAL A 34 -30.05 -38.21 18.11
C VAL A 34 -30.22 -39.71 17.96
N MET A 35 -30.61 -40.17 16.77
CA MET A 35 -30.71 -41.60 16.45
C MET A 35 -29.42 -42.16 15.85
N ASN A 36 -28.68 -41.36 15.08
CA ASN A 36 -27.39 -41.73 14.50
C ASN A 36 -26.44 -40.54 14.61
N LEU A 37 -25.19 -40.78 15.04
CA LEU A 37 -24.21 -39.69 15.22
C LEU A 37 -23.89 -38.94 13.92
N SER A 38 -24.00 -39.60 12.76
CA SER A 38 -23.75 -38.95 11.46
C SER A 38 -24.73 -37.80 11.18
N ALA A 39 -25.89 -37.76 11.85
CA ALA A 39 -26.86 -36.68 11.72
C ALA A 39 -26.38 -35.37 12.36
N ILE A 40 -25.52 -35.46 13.39
CA ILE A 40 -25.01 -34.30 14.12
C ILE A 40 -23.58 -33.92 13.71
N VAL A 41 -22.85 -34.77 13.00
CA VAL A 41 -21.50 -34.48 12.51
C VAL A 41 -21.57 -33.68 11.22
N ASP A 42 -20.76 -32.62 11.11
CA ASP A 42 -20.66 -31.83 9.89
C ASP A 42 -20.01 -32.59 8.71
N GLN A 43 -20.38 -32.27 7.47
CA GLN A 43 -19.95 -33.01 6.28
C GLN A 43 -18.42 -33.04 6.11
N ASP A 44 -17.73 -31.97 6.47
CA ASP A 44 -16.26 -31.88 6.41
C ASP A 44 -15.57 -32.67 7.54
N SER A 45 -16.31 -33.05 8.59
CA SER A 45 -15.83 -33.86 9.73
C SER A 45 -16.18 -35.36 9.61
N LEU A 46 -16.92 -35.77 8.57
CA LEU A 46 -17.30 -37.18 8.34
C LEU A 46 -16.11 -38.11 8.09
N PHE A 47 -15.02 -37.58 7.52
CA PHE A 47 -13.80 -38.38 7.35
C PHE A 47 -13.10 -38.66 8.68
N LYS A 48 -13.18 -37.71 9.63
CA LYS A 48 -12.60 -37.83 10.97
C LYS A 48 -13.45 -38.69 11.91
N SER A 49 -14.78 -38.69 11.75
CA SER A 49 -15.66 -39.56 12.54
C SER A 49 -15.44 -41.05 12.23
N LYS A 50 -15.05 -41.41 10.99
CA LYS A 50 -14.67 -42.78 10.61
C LYS A 50 -13.39 -43.27 11.31
N LEU A 51 -12.49 -42.37 11.70
CA LEU A 51 -11.28 -42.72 12.45
C LEU A 51 -11.55 -43.16 13.89
N LEU A 52 -12.74 -42.84 14.45
CA LEU A 52 -13.18 -43.29 15.78
C LEU A 52 -13.37 -44.82 15.88
N GLN A 53 -13.52 -45.53 14.75
CA GLN A 53 -13.60 -47.00 14.73
C GLN A 53 -12.23 -47.67 14.85
N VAL A 54 -11.15 -46.98 14.50
CA VAL A 54 -9.84 -47.58 14.29
C VAL A 54 -8.93 -47.43 15.51
N ASN A 55 -9.06 -46.33 16.27
CA ASN A 55 -8.28 -46.10 17.49
C ASN A 55 -9.08 -45.30 18.53
N ALA A 56 -8.89 -45.61 19.81
CA ALA A 56 -9.36 -44.81 20.95
C ALA A 56 -8.54 -43.51 21.05
N LEU A 57 -8.82 -42.56 20.15
CA LEU A 57 -8.15 -41.27 20.07
C LEU A 57 -9.13 -40.14 20.38
N ASN A 58 -8.62 -39.09 21.03
CA ASN A 58 -9.30 -37.81 21.13
C ASN A 58 -9.28 -37.13 19.75
N ILE A 59 -10.44 -36.78 19.23
CA ILE A 59 -10.62 -36.16 17.91
C ILE A 59 -11.50 -34.92 18.06
N GLU A 60 -11.08 -33.82 17.42
CA GLU A 60 -11.92 -32.62 17.31
C GLU A 60 -12.96 -32.80 16.21
N LEU A 61 -14.24 -32.76 16.61
CA LEU A 61 -15.39 -32.84 15.71
C LEU A 61 -16.21 -31.56 15.76
N VAL A 62 -16.61 -31.07 14.58
CA VAL A 62 -17.63 -30.03 14.49
C VAL A 62 -19.00 -30.70 14.53
N LEU A 63 -19.76 -30.43 15.59
CA LEU A 63 -21.09 -30.98 15.81
C LEU A 63 -22.17 -29.89 15.70
N LYS A 64 -23.31 -30.27 15.16
CA LYS A 64 -24.51 -29.41 15.01
C LYS A 64 -25.30 -29.43 16.31
N THR A 65 -25.42 -28.28 16.97
CA THR A 65 -26.20 -28.15 18.23
C THR A 65 -27.53 -27.45 17.98
N SER A 66 -28.51 -27.65 18.87
CA SER A 66 -29.83 -27.02 18.73
C SER A 66 -29.83 -25.51 18.96
N LYS A 67 -28.81 -24.96 19.64
CA LYS A 67 -28.69 -23.51 19.95
C LYS A 67 -27.70 -22.76 19.06
N ASN A 68 -26.65 -23.44 18.57
CA ASN A 68 -25.65 -22.88 17.66
C ASN A 68 -25.41 -23.87 16.52
N PRO A 69 -25.64 -23.51 15.25
CA PRO A 69 -25.69 -24.47 14.14
C PRO A 69 -24.41 -25.30 13.96
N LEU A 70 -23.24 -24.81 14.39
CA LEU A 70 -21.97 -25.55 14.36
C LEU A 70 -21.11 -25.18 15.58
N ALA A 71 -20.70 -26.17 16.38
CA ALA A 71 -19.81 -25.99 17.52
C ALA A 71 -18.72 -27.08 17.57
N LEU A 72 -17.52 -26.71 18.03
CA LEU A 72 -16.37 -27.61 18.10
C LEU A 72 -16.36 -28.38 19.42
N PHE A 73 -16.25 -29.69 19.34
CA PHE A 73 -16.13 -30.59 20.48
C PHE A 73 -14.86 -31.42 20.37
N GLU A 74 -14.17 -31.60 21.49
CA GLU A 74 -13.19 -32.66 21.64
C GLU A 74 -13.94 -33.94 22.03
N CYS A 75 -13.91 -34.92 21.14
CA CYS A 75 -14.63 -36.18 21.27
C CYS A 75 -13.64 -37.30 21.53
N SER A 76 -13.90 -38.09 22.57
CA SER A 76 -13.13 -39.30 22.89
C SER A 76 -14.06 -40.50 22.88
N ILE A 77 -13.61 -41.61 22.31
CA ILE A 77 -14.38 -42.85 22.25
C ILE A 77 -13.58 -44.01 22.82
N GLU A 78 -14.26 -44.85 23.60
CA GLU A 78 -13.73 -46.13 24.06
C GLU A 78 -14.71 -47.25 23.69
N TRP A 79 -14.19 -48.34 23.14
CA TRP A 79 -15.00 -49.48 22.69
C TRP A 79 -14.87 -50.64 23.68
N PHE A 80 -16.00 -51.17 24.13
CA PHE A 80 -16.09 -52.44 24.86
C PHE A 80 -16.97 -53.39 24.06
N GLU A 81 -16.36 -54.45 23.54
CA GLU A 81 -16.98 -55.38 22.59
C GLU A 81 -17.53 -54.65 21.34
N ASP A 82 -18.86 -54.63 21.18
CA ASP A 82 -19.57 -53.96 20.08
C ASP A 82 -20.22 -52.63 20.48
N THR A 83 -19.99 -52.18 21.73
CA THR A 83 -20.51 -50.93 22.25
C THR A 83 -19.41 -49.87 22.35
N GLY A 84 -19.65 -48.71 21.74
CA GLY A 84 -18.80 -47.52 21.86
C GLY A 84 -19.36 -46.53 22.87
N PHE A 85 -18.49 -45.98 23.70
CA PHE A 85 -18.79 -44.92 24.66
C PHE A 85 -18.12 -43.62 24.20
N LEU A 86 -18.92 -42.67 23.74
CA LEU A 86 -18.46 -41.39 23.22
C LEU A 86 -18.70 -40.29 24.25
N LEU A 87 -17.64 -39.58 24.62
CA LEU A 87 -17.68 -38.39 25.46
C LEU A 87 -17.31 -37.16 24.63
N CYS A 88 -18.14 -36.13 24.65
CA CYS A 88 -17.90 -34.88 23.92
C CYS A 88 -17.73 -33.71 24.89
N ALA A 89 -16.54 -33.12 24.95
CA ALA A 89 -16.28 -31.90 25.71
C ALA A 89 -16.25 -30.68 24.78
N PRO A 90 -16.93 -29.56 25.11
CA PRO A 90 -16.86 -28.37 24.29
C PRO A 90 -15.43 -27.82 24.28
N SER A 91 -14.80 -27.73 23.11
CA SER A 91 -13.45 -27.19 22.98
C SER A 91 -13.53 -25.68 22.80
N ASN A 92 -13.33 -24.93 23.89
CA ASN A 92 -13.25 -23.46 23.85
C ASN A 92 -11.94 -22.93 23.23
N HIS A 93 -11.14 -23.78 22.57
CA HIS A 93 -9.76 -23.46 22.16
C HIS A 93 -9.61 -22.63 20.87
N MET A 94 -10.68 -22.29 20.16
CA MET A 94 -10.59 -21.54 18.89
C MET A 94 -10.54 -20.01 19.04
N ILE A 95 -11.10 -19.44 20.11
CA ILE A 95 -11.08 -17.99 20.34
C ILE A 95 -9.65 -17.47 20.60
N PRO A 96 -8.84 -18.08 21.50
CA PRO A 96 -7.50 -17.56 21.80
C PRO A 96 -6.54 -17.67 20.60
N LYS A 97 -6.67 -18.74 19.81
CA LYS A 97 -5.84 -18.96 18.61
C LYS A 97 -6.19 -17.97 17.49
N LEU A 98 -7.47 -17.64 17.32
CA LEU A 98 -7.90 -16.62 16.35
C LEU A 98 -7.47 -15.23 16.81
N GLU A 99 -7.59 -14.91 18.09
CA GLU A 99 -7.07 -13.65 18.65
C GLU A 99 -5.55 -13.54 18.46
N GLN A 100 -4.80 -14.62 18.67
CA GLN A 100 -3.36 -14.62 18.45
C GLN A 100 -3.03 -14.43 16.96
N LEU A 101 -3.69 -15.15 16.06
CA LEU A 101 -3.48 -15.01 14.61
C LEU A 101 -3.83 -13.59 14.12
N VAL A 102 -4.93 -13.02 14.62
CA VAL A 102 -5.33 -11.63 14.33
C VAL A 102 -4.30 -10.65 14.86
N LYS A 103 -3.80 -10.83 16.10
CA LYS A 103 -2.72 -10.00 16.66
C LYS A 103 -1.43 -10.11 15.85
N GLU A 104 -1.06 -11.30 15.41
CA GLU A 104 0.11 -11.53 14.57
C GLU A 104 -0.05 -10.88 13.19
N HIS A 105 -1.22 -10.99 12.57
CA HIS A 105 -1.53 -10.30 11.31
C HIS A 105 -1.53 -8.78 11.47
N GLN A 106 -2.12 -8.25 12.54
CA GLN A 106 -2.08 -6.81 12.83
C GLN A 106 -0.64 -6.32 13.04
N LYS A 107 0.19 -7.09 13.77
CA LYS A 107 1.60 -6.76 13.98
C LYS A 107 2.38 -6.76 12.66
N ARG A 108 2.17 -7.78 11.82
CA ARG A 108 2.80 -7.89 10.50
C ARG A 108 2.34 -6.75 9.57
N LEU A 109 1.05 -6.43 9.55
CA LEU A 109 0.53 -5.30 8.77
C LEU A 109 1.11 -3.97 9.25
N ALA A 110 1.21 -3.77 10.56
CA ALA A 110 1.85 -2.58 11.12
C ALA A 110 3.32 -2.50 10.68
N SER A 111 4.10 -3.58 10.84
CA SER A 111 5.52 -3.58 10.41
C SER A 111 5.68 -3.35 8.92
N THR A 112 4.88 -4.01 8.08
CA THR A 112 4.91 -3.79 6.62
C THR A 112 4.49 -2.38 6.25
N ASN A 113 3.50 -1.80 6.93
CA ASN A 113 3.10 -0.41 6.71
C ASN A 113 4.22 0.56 7.09
N PHE A 114 4.95 0.31 8.19
CA PHE A 114 6.11 1.12 8.57
C PHE A 114 7.23 1.01 7.54
N GLU A 115 7.56 -0.21 7.09
CA GLU A 115 8.57 -0.43 6.05
C GLU A 115 8.18 0.23 4.71
N LEU A 116 6.91 0.11 4.29
CA LEU A 116 6.41 0.74 3.08
C LEU A 116 6.44 2.28 3.18
N LEU A 117 6.16 2.82 4.36
CA LEU A 117 6.25 4.26 4.61
C LEU A 117 7.70 4.75 4.48
N GLU A 118 8.65 4.04 5.08
CA GLU A 118 10.08 4.36 4.99
C GLU A 118 10.57 4.31 3.54
N GLN A 119 10.24 3.25 2.80
CA GLN A 119 10.57 3.12 1.37
C GLN A 119 9.95 4.26 0.54
N LYS A 120 8.72 4.65 0.84
CA LYS A 120 8.04 5.77 0.17
C LYS A 120 8.76 7.09 0.46
N GLU A 121 9.17 7.34 1.69
CA GLU A 121 9.92 8.54 2.07
C GLU A 121 11.29 8.60 1.40
N GLU A 122 12.01 7.48 1.34
CA GLU A 122 13.29 7.38 0.64
C GLU A 122 13.12 7.66 -0.87
N LEU A 123 12.14 7.03 -1.51
CA LEU A 123 11.83 7.27 -2.92
C LEU A 123 11.48 8.75 -3.16
N HIS A 124 10.68 9.35 -2.29
CA HIS A 124 10.32 10.77 -2.41
C HIS A 124 11.54 11.68 -2.27
N ALA A 125 12.46 11.38 -1.34
CA ALA A 125 13.70 12.12 -1.17
C ALA A 125 14.60 12.00 -2.42
N LEU A 126 14.71 10.80 -2.99
CA LEU A 126 15.46 10.55 -4.22
C LEU A 126 14.87 11.31 -5.42
N LEU A 127 13.55 11.25 -5.60
CA LEU A 127 12.85 12.00 -6.66
C LEU A 127 13.06 13.50 -6.50
N THR A 128 12.95 14.03 -5.28
CA THR A 128 13.21 15.44 -4.99
C THR A 128 14.64 15.83 -5.35
N LYS A 129 15.61 14.98 -5.01
CA LYS A 129 17.03 15.20 -5.34
C LYS A 129 17.26 15.22 -6.86
N ILE A 130 16.66 14.27 -7.58
CA ILE A 130 16.71 14.23 -9.05
C ILE A 130 16.13 15.52 -9.63
N LEU A 131 14.93 15.92 -9.21
CA LEU A 131 14.29 17.14 -9.70
C LEU A 131 15.13 18.40 -9.44
N ARG A 132 15.82 18.47 -8.29
CA ARG A 132 16.76 19.58 -8.00
C ARG A 132 17.96 19.62 -8.94
N LEU A 133 18.49 18.45 -9.29
CA LEU A 133 19.60 18.31 -10.24
C LEU A 133 19.17 18.55 -11.69
N SER A 134 17.86 18.52 -11.98
CA SER A 134 17.28 18.79 -13.29
C SER A 134 17.08 20.27 -13.60
N ALA A 135 17.30 21.18 -12.66
CA ALA A 135 17.24 22.63 -12.92
C ALA A 135 18.36 23.42 -12.20
N PRO A 136 19.64 23.10 -12.43
CA PRO A 136 20.74 23.84 -11.84
C PRO A 136 20.78 25.27 -12.37
N ILE A 137 21.15 26.20 -11.48
CA ILE A 137 21.54 27.57 -11.85
C ILE A 137 23.07 27.68 -11.74
N LEU A 138 23.70 28.21 -12.77
CA LEU A 138 25.15 28.36 -12.89
C LEU A 138 25.50 29.83 -13.12
N ASP A 139 26.47 30.33 -12.38
CA ASP A 139 26.94 31.71 -12.50
C ASP A 139 27.72 31.85 -13.81
N ILE A 140 27.33 32.80 -14.65
CA ILE A 140 28.13 33.20 -15.82
C ILE A 140 29.15 34.25 -15.37
N ASP A 141 28.67 35.23 -14.60
CA ASP A 141 29.45 36.28 -13.93
C ASP A 141 28.64 36.86 -12.76
N ASP A 142 29.13 37.96 -12.17
CA ASP A 142 28.54 38.60 -10.99
C ASP A 142 27.09 39.08 -11.16
N HIS A 143 26.62 39.26 -12.40
CA HIS A 143 25.29 39.80 -12.68
C HIS A 143 24.43 38.90 -13.58
N ARG A 144 24.96 37.76 -14.02
CA ARG A 144 24.29 36.87 -14.97
C ARG A 144 24.42 35.42 -14.58
N ALA A 145 23.33 34.67 -14.79
CA ALA A 145 23.32 33.23 -14.58
C ALA A 145 22.55 32.51 -15.67
N VAL A 146 22.85 31.21 -15.82
CA VAL A 146 22.10 30.29 -16.68
C VAL A 146 21.36 29.26 -15.84
N ILE A 147 20.09 29.03 -16.15
CA ILE A 147 19.26 27.96 -15.61
C ILE A 147 19.08 26.92 -16.71
N SER A 148 19.54 25.70 -16.48
CA SER A 148 19.39 24.61 -17.47
C SER A 148 18.33 23.63 -17.01
N PHE A 149 17.24 23.49 -17.76
CA PHE A 149 16.21 22.49 -17.47
C PHE A 149 16.51 21.18 -18.22
N PHE A 150 16.44 20.06 -17.50
CA PHE A 150 16.66 18.71 -18.03
C PHE A 150 15.47 17.79 -17.80
N GLY A 151 15.05 17.06 -18.83
CA GLY A 151 13.91 16.16 -18.80
C GLY A 151 12.60 16.85 -19.21
N ASP A 152 11.46 16.27 -18.83
CA ASP A 152 10.16 16.82 -19.19
C ASP A 152 9.77 18.00 -18.28
N LEU A 153 9.32 19.09 -18.90
CA LEU A 153 8.89 20.29 -18.20
C LEU A 153 7.48 20.08 -17.65
N ASN A 154 7.38 19.47 -16.47
CA ASN A 154 6.14 19.29 -15.73
C ASN A 154 6.05 20.22 -14.49
N ALA A 155 4.88 20.26 -13.85
CA ALA A 155 4.66 21.11 -12.70
C ALA A 155 5.56 20.78 -11.50
N GLY A 156 5.93 19.50 -11.32
CA GLY A 156 6.80 19.05 -10.24
C GLY A 156 8.22 19.61 -10.38
N LEU A 157 8.78 19.54 -11.59
CA LEU A 157 10.10 20.07 -11.91
C LEU A 157 10.20 21.57 -11.60
N ILE A 158 9.22 22.36 -12.04
CA ILE A 158 9.23 23.81 -11.77
C ILE A 158 9.06 24.09 -10.28
N LYS A 159 8.03 23.52 -9.63
CA LYS A 159 7.68 23.82 -8.23
C LYS A 159 8.80 23.47 -7.25
N VAL A 160 9.45 22.32 -7.42
CA VAL A 160 10.56 21.89 -6.54
C VAL A 160 11.75 22.85 -6.61
N ASN A 161 11.96 23.49 -7.77
CA ASN A 161 13.10 24.38 -8.01
C ASN A 161 12.80 25.87 -7.84
N THR A 162 11.54 26.30 -7.89
CA THR A 162 11.14 27.72 -7.83
C THR A 162 11.80 28.46 -6.66
N HIS A 163 11.65 27.96 -5.44
CA HIS A 163 12.15 28.65 -4.25
C HIS A 163 13.69 28.80 -4.26
N SER A 164 14.42 27.74 -4.58
CA SER A 164 15.89 27.80 -4.65
C SER A 164 16.40 28.70 -5.77
N LEU A 165 15.73 28.70 -6.92
CA LEU A 165 16.11 29.54 -8.06
C LEU A 165 15.87 31.02 -7.76
N LEU A 166 14.70 31.37 -7.19
CA LEU A 166 14.38 32.75 -6.80
C LEU A 166 15.32 33.28 -5.73
N ASN A 167 15.57 32.49 -4.68
CA ASN A 167 16.47 32.90 -3.59
C ASN A 167 17.89 33.13 -4.10
N ARG A 168 18.44 32.20 -4.87
CA ARG A 168 19.78 32.37 -5.44
C ARG A 168 19.86 33.59 -6.35
N ALA A 169 18.82 33.83 -7.15
CA ALA A 169 18.80 34.98 -8.02
C ALA A 169 18.72 36.32 -7.27
N TYR A 170 17.98 36.34 -6.16
CA TYR A 170 17.92 37.49 -5.25
C TYR A 170 19.24 37.72 -4.51
N GLU A 171 19.81 36.69 -3.88
CA GLU A 171 21.06 36.76 -3.12
C GLU A 171 22.23 37.28 -3.95
N LYS A 172 22.30 36.86 -5.21
CA LYS A 172 23.36 37.26 -6.16
C LYS A 172 23.04 38.53 -6.93
N SER A 173 21.83 39.09 -6.76
CA SER A 173 21.39 40.31 -7.46
C SER A 173 21.62 40.22 -8.98
N TYR A 174 21.22 39.10 -9.60
CA TYR A 174 21.36 38.98 -11.06
C TYR A 174 20.44 39.98 -11.77
N ASN A 175 20.94 40.52 -12.87
CA ASN A 175 20.19 41.43 -13.75
C ASN A 175 19.71 40.71 -15.03
N GLU A 176 20.39 39.64 -15.43
CA GLU A 176 20.05 38.83 -16.60
C GLU A 176 20.08 37.34 -16.27
N LEU A 177 19.01 36.62 -16.64
CA LEU A 177 18.92 35.16 -16.56
C LEU A 177 18.78 34.57 -17.95
N LEU A 178 19.66 33.64 -18.28
CA LEU A 178 19.53 32.79 -19.46
C LEU A 178 18.87 31.48 -19.05
N ILE A 179 17.90 31.00 -19.81
CA ILE A 179 17.25 29.73 -19.56
C ILE A 179 17.50 28.81 -20.75
N ASP A 180 18.14 27.68 -20.51
CA ASP A 180 18.44 26.70 -21.54
C ASP A 180 17.43 25.54 -21.53
N PHE A 181 16.76 25.39 -22.67
CA PHE A 181 15.80 24.33 -22.96
C PHE A 181 16.41 23.18 -23.77
N SER A 182 17.73 23.21 -24.06
CA SER A 182 18.38 22.19 -24.87
C SER A 182 18.16 20.75 -24.34
N GLY A 183 18.06 20.59 -23.02
CA GLY A 183 17.78 19.33 -22.33
C GLY A 183 16.30 19.02 -22.09
N VAL A 184 15.37 19.85 -22.59
CA VAL A 184 13.93 19.71 -22.34
C VAL A 184 13.29 18.77 -23.37
N GLY A 185 12.55 17.79 -22.84
CA GLY A 185 11.76 16.82 -23.59
C GLY A 185 10.36 17.35 -23.90
N GLU A 186 9.35 16.68 -23.37
CA GLU A 186 7.96 17.10 -23.48
C GLU A 186 7.64 18.22 -22.49
N ILE A 187 6.70 19.09 -22.85
CA ILE A 187 6.22 20.17 -21.98
C ILE A 187 4.75 19.95 -21.69
N THR A 188 4.39 19.74 -20.42
CA THR A 188 2.99 19.61 -20.04
C THR A 188 2.34 20.98 -19.90
N GLU A 189 1.02 21.07 -20.08
CA GLU A 189 0.28 22.33 -19.90
C GLU A 189 0.46 22.91 -18.50
N GLU A 190 0.39 22.05 -17.47
CA GLU A 190 0.63 22.47 -16.09
C GLU A 190 2.08 22.93 -15.87
N GLY A 191 3.06 22.24 -16.45
CA GLY A 191 4.46 22.64 -16.40
C GLY A 191 4.69 24.01 -17.01
N MET A 192 4.10 24.25 -18.19
CA MET A 192 4.13 25.55 -18.85
C MET A 192 3.50 26.65 -18.00
N ASN A 193 2.34 26.40 -17.40
CA ASN A 193 1.67 27.35 -16.51
C ASN A 193 2.52 27.72 -15.29
N GLN A 194 3.23 26.75 -14.69
CA GLN A 194 4.16 27.04 -13.59
C GLN A 194 5.40 27.77 -14.07
N PHE A 195 5.93 27.42 -15.24
CA PHE A 195 7.08 28.08 -15.83
C PHE A 195 6.78 29.57 -16.08
N VAL A 196 5.64 29.90 -16.68
CA VAL A 196 5.21 31.30 -16.88
C VAL A 196 5.14 32.07 -15.55
N LYS A 197 4.66 31.45 -14.47
CA LYS A 197 4.66 32.08 -13.14
C LYS A 197 6.07 32.36 -12.63
N LEU A 198 6.97 31.39 -12.76
CA LEU A 198 8.38 31.54 -12.38
C LEU A 198 9.04 32.69 -13.16
N ILE A 199 8.82 32.76 -14.48
CA ILE A 199 9.30 33.84 -15.33
C ILE A 199 8.79 35.20 -14.83
N ASN A 200 7.49 35.31 -14.51
CA ASN A 200 6.93 36.54 -14.00
C ASN A 200 7.54 36.94 -12.65
N GLN A 201 7.82 35.98 -11.76
CA GLN A 201 8.49 36.25 -10.49
C GLN A 201 9.90 36.82 -10.69
N PHE A 202 10.68 36.27 -11.63
CA PHE A 202 11.97 36.87 -12.01
C PHE A 202 11.84 38.28 -12.57
N LYS A 203 10.84 38.51 -13.44
CA LYS A 203 10.57 39.86 -13.99
C LYS A 203 10.18 40.85 -12.90
N PHE A 204 9.36 40.44 -11.92
CA PHE A 204 9.02 41.30 -10.78
C PHE A 204 10.24 41.68 -9.92
N MET A 205 11.30 40.87 -9.94
CA MET A 205 12.59 41.20 -9.32
C MET A 205 13.50 42.08 -10.21
N GLY A 206 13.03 42.51 -11.38
CA GLY A 206 13.78 43.38 -12.30
C GLY A 206 14.74 42.65 -13.24
N MET A 207 14.63 41.33 -13.36
CA MET A 207 15.55 40.53 -14.17
C MET A 207 15.10 40.47 -15.63
N THR A 208 16.06 40.62 -16.55
CA THR A 208 15.87 40.37 -17.98
C THR A 208 16.05 38.89 -18.26
N ILE A 209 15.18 38.29 -19.09
CA ILE A 209 15.19 36.84 -19.32
C ILE A 209 15.43 36.54 -20.79
N GLY A 210 16.46 35.74 -21.07
CA GLY A 210 16.71 35.13 -22.37
C GLY A 210 16.42 33.64 -22.33
N ILE A 211 15.81 33.07 -23.38
CA ILE A 211 15.59 31.63 -23.49
C ILE A 211 16.31 31.08 -24.73
N SER A 212 17.03 29.98 -24.56
CA SER A 212 17.73 29.26 -25.63
C SER A 212 17.34 27.79 -25.71
N GLY A 213 17.71 27.12 -26.80
CA GLY A 213 17.61 25.67 -26.90
C GLY A 213 16.19 25.12 -27.10
N ILE A 214 15.25 25.98 -27.51
CA ILE A 214 13.86 25.60 -27.74
C ILE A 214 13.72 24.85 -29.07
N LYS A 215 13.02 23.71 -29.05
CA LYS A 215 12.62 22.97 -30.26
C LYS A 215 11.43 23.66 -30.96
N PRO A 216 11.26 23.54 -32.30
CA PRO A 216 10.17 24.20 -33.02
C PRO A 216 8.77 23.98 -32.41
N ASP A 217 8.49 22.75 -31.97
CA ASP A 217 7.20 22.38 -31.40
C ASP A 217 6.96 23.07 -30.04
N GLN A 218 8.00 23.15 -29.21
CA GLN A 218 7.98 23.84 -27.91
C GLN A 218 7.84 25.37 -28.05
N ALA A 219 8.37 25.95 -29.14
CA ALA A 219 8.25 27.38 -29.40
C ALA A 219 6.78 27.80 -29.62
N LEU A 220 5.97 26.93 -30.22
CA LEU A 220 4.54 27.18 -30.42
C LEU A 220 3.80 27.24 -29.07
N ASP A 221 4.14 26.36 -28.13
CA ASP A 221 3.51 26.32 -26.82
C ASP A 221 3.88 27.52 -25.94
N LEU A 222 5.13 27.96 -25.99
CA LEU A 222 5.57 29.19 -25.32
C LEU A 222 4.85 30.44 -25.87
N LYS A 223 4.64 30.51 -27.19
CA LYS A 223 3.97 31.63 -27.86
C LYS A 223 2.47 31.69 -27.56
N LYS A 224 1.80 30.54 -27.43
CA LYS A 224 0.37 30.44 -27.09
C LYS A 224 0.09 30.94 -25.67
N ASN A 225 0.99 30.67 -24.73
CA ASN A 225 0.84 31.00 -23.31
C ASN A 225 1.21 32.45 -22.93
N LYS A 226 1.12 33.38 -23.90
CA LYS A 226 1.31 34.83 -23.71
C LYS A 226 2.64 35.24 -23.08
N ILE A 227 3.70 34.47 -23.30
CA ILE A 227 5.07 34.96 -23.08
C ILE A 227 5.37 35.94 -24.23
N LYS A 228 4.86 37.17 -24.13
CA LYS A 228 5.03 38.22 -25.13
C LYS A 228 5.39 39.54 -24.44
N GLU A 229 6.66 39.90 -24.54
CA GLU A 229 7.19 41.11 -25.22
C GLU A 229 8.67 41.35 -24.83
N ASP A 230 9.10 40.88 -23.66
CA ASP A 230 10.48 41.12 -23.15
C ASP A 230 11.36 39.87 -23.02
N ILE A 231 11.01 38.77 -23.71
CA ILE A 231 11.86 37.56 -23.69
C ILE A 231 12.58 37.43 -25.02
N VAL A 232 13.91 37.48 -24.96
CA VAL A 232 14.76 37.25 -26.12
C VAL A 232 14.88 35.74 -26.33
N PHE A 233 14.55 35.28 -27.52
CA PHE A 233 14.71 33.88 -27.91
C PHE A 233 15.91 33.73 -28.85
N LYS A 234 16.83 32.80 -28.57
CA LYS A 234 17.93 32.46 -29.49
C LYS A 234 18.10 30.95 -29.64
N ASN A 235 18.67 30.54 -30.76
CA ASN A 235 18.93 29.13 -31.07
C ASN A 235 19.99 28.46 -30.20
N SER A 236 20.89 29.22 -29.55
CA SER A 236 22.00 28.68 -28.75
C SER A 236 22.44 29.65 -27.66
N LEU A 237 22.81 29.11 -26.50
CA LEU A 237 23.49 29.85 -25.42
C LEU A 237 24.70 30.66 -25.93
N LYS A 238 25.46 30.11 -26.89
CA LYS A 238 26.62 30.79 -27.50
C LYS A 238 26.25 32.14 -28.12
N HIS A 239 25.03 32.27 -28.63
CA HIS A 239 24.53 33.51 -29.23
C HIS A 239 24.07 34.53 -28.18
N PHE A 240 23.74 34.12 -26.96
CA PHE A 240 23.55 35.05 -25.86
C PHE A 240 24.89 35.57 -25.35
N LEU A 241 25.87 34.67 -25.18
CA LEU A 241 27.19 35.02 -24.64
C LEU A 241 28.04 35.89 -25.59
N ASN A 242 27.87 35.77 -26.91
CA ASN A 242 28.70 36.48 -27.90
C ASN A 242 28.20 37.87 -28.33
N VAL A 243 26.94 38.25 -28.03
CA VAL A 243 26.39 39.53 -28.52
C VAL A 243 27.03 40.75 -27.84
N ASN A 244 27.59 40.62 -26.64
CA ASN A 244 28.28 41.72 -25.95
C ASN A 244 29.78 41.82 -26.20
N LYS A 245 30.38 40.94 -27.02
CA LYS A 245 31.80 41.08 -27.42
C LYS A 245 32.02 42.01 -28.61
N ARG A 246 30.94 42.56 -29.22
CA ARG A 246 31.03 43.41 -30.42
C ARG A 246 30.74 44.90 -30.19
N THR A 247 30.52 45.33 -28.95
CA THR A 247 30.27 46.75 -28.60
C THR A 247 31.42 47.40 -27.80
N THR A 248 32.58 46.75 -27.72
CA THR A 248 33.83 47.34 -27.22
C THR A 248 34.95 47.13 -28.24
N SER A 249 34.88 47.87 -29.35
CA SER A 249 36.02 48.24 -30.20
C SER A 249 35.61 49.43 -31.07
#